data_AF-A0A317FN85-F1
#
_entry.id   AF-A0A317FN85-F1
#
_cell.length_a   1.000
_cell.length_b   1.000
_cell.length_c   1.000
_cell.angle_alpha   90.00
_cell.angle_beta   90.00
_cell.angle_gamma   90.00
#
_symmetry.space_group_name_H-M   'P 1'
#
loop_
_entity.id
_entity.type
_entity.pdbx_description
1 polymer ?
#
loop_
_entity_poly.entity_id
_entity_poly.type
_entity_poly.pdbx_seq_one_letter_code
_entity_poly.pdbx_strand_id
1 'polypeptide(L)'
;MEAFWKSRLDKKDPVARIGYALWVSDTKKLKNEITKGDPKFWNFKGFSYWELMARSTVVNLAVGLNKGGFRGSIKETREKIKEVGNEVARLHILFVKRDYRNKTGSIPGKLSLRQMADYHKLAFKRFNIPEHFYGGTWLESVADEKEFKIYGHLYCHDCDTNTGYQAQ
;
A
#
# COMPACT_ATOMS: atom_id res chain seq x y z
N MET A 1 -9.34 5.43 9.56
CA MET A 1 -8.61 4.59 8.58
C MET A 1 -8.80 3.10 8.82
N GLU A 2 -8.75 2.59 10.06
CA GLU A 2 -8.96 1.15 10.37
C GLU A 2 -10.21 0.56 9.70
N ALA A 3 -11.40 1.12 9.96
CA ALA A 3 -12.66 0.61 9.41
C ALA A 3 -12.70 0.59 7.87
N PHE A 4 -12.09 1.59 7.23
CA PHE A 4 -11.97 1.65 5.77
C PHE A 4 -11.11 0.49 5.25
N TRP A 5 -9.89 0.32 5.78
CA TRP A 5 -9.01 -0.74 5.32
C TRP A 5 -9.52 -2.12 5.69
N LYS A 6 -10.20 -2.26 6.82
CA LYS A 6 -10.91 -3.50 7.18
C LYS A 6 -11.98 -3.86 6.15
N SER A 7 -12.80 -2.89 5.74
CA SER A 7 -13.81 -3.10 4.68
C SER A 7 -13.18 -3.56 3.35
N ARG A 8 -12.00 -3.06 3.00
CA ARG A 8 -11.26 -3.49 1.81
C ARG A 8 -10.65 -4.88 1.99
N LEU A 9 -10.12 -5.18 3.18
CA LEU A 9 -9.56 -6.48 3.56
C LEU A 9 -10.62 -7.59 3.44
N ASP A 10 -11.84 -7.31 3.89
CA ASP A 10 -12.98 -8.25 3.81
C ASP A 10 -13.38 -8.55 2.36
N LYS A 11 -13.12 -7.60 1.45
CA LYS A 11 -13.33 -7.75 0.00
C LYS A 11 -12.12 -8.35 -0.72
N LYS A 12 -11.11 -8.84 0.02
CA LYS A 12 -9.88 -9.41 -0.50
C LYS A 12 -9.11 -8.46 -1.42
N ASP A 13 -9.16 -7.17 -1.12
CA ASP A 13 -8.32 -6.18 -1.78
C ASP A 13 -6.85 -6.39 -1.35
N PRO A 14 -5.92 -6.69 -2.27
CA PRO A 14 -4.52 -6.96 -1.94
C PRO A 14 -3.88 -5.84 -1.11
N VAL A 15 -4.10 -4.57 -1.46
CA VAL A 15 -3.49 -3.41 -0.78
C VAL A 15 -4.01 -3.25 0.65
N ALA A 16 -5.17 -3.80 0.95
CA ALA A 16 -5.77 -3.67 2.27
C ALA A 16 -5.02 -4.45 3.36
N ARG A 17 -4.14 -5.38 3.00
CA ARG A 17 -3.30 -6.11 3.98
C ARG A 17 -2.34 -5.14 4.67
N ILE A 18 -1.49 -4.44 3.93
CA ILE A 18 -0.63 -3.38 4.47
C ILE A 18 -1.46 -2.20 5.01
N GLY A 19 -2.53 -1.79 4.32
CA GLY A 19 -3.40 -0.71 4.78
C GLY A 19 -4.01 -1.01 6.15
N TYR A 20 -4.53 -2.21 6.36
CA TYR A 20 -5.08 -2.59 7.66
C TYR A 20 -3.97 -2.74 8.71
N ALA A 21 -2.84 -3.39 8.36
CA ALA A 21 -1.71 -3.55 9.28
C ALA A 21 -1.15 -2.21 9.79
N LEU A 22 -1.15 -1.17 8.95
CA LEU A 22 -0.72 0.19 9.32
C LEU A 22 -1.66 0.90 10.28
N TRP A 23 -2.97 0.72 10.09
CA TRP A 23 -3.99 1.58 10.71
C TRP A 23 -4.84 0.88 11.76
N VAL A 24 -4.61 -0.40 12.00
CA VAL A 24 -5.28 -1.16 13.06
C VAL A 24 -4.90 -0.62 14.44
N SER A 25 -5.90 -0.42 15.29
CA SER A 25 -5.71 0.11 16.65
C SER A 25 -5.00 -0.87 17.59
N ASP A 26 -5.06 -2.18 17.28
CA ASP A 26 -4.59 -3.26 18.14
C ASP A 26 -4.00 -4.39 17.28
N THR A 27 -2.75 -4.76 17.56
CA THR A 27 -2.03 -5.81 16.85
C THR A 27 -2.65 -7.20 17.06
N LYS A 28 -3.41 -7.43 18.14
CA LYS A 28 -4.20 -8.67 18.31
C LYS A 28 -5.27 -8.80 17.24
N LYS A 29 -5.91 -7.70 16.82
CA LYS A 29 -6.87 -7.72 15.71
C LYS A 29 -6.19 -8.12 14.40
N LEU A 30 -5.00 -7.58 14.12
CA LEU A 30 -4.21 -7.96 12.94
C LEU A 30 -3.86 -9.45 12.96
N LYS A 31 -3.33 -9.94 14.10
CA LYS A 31 -3.02 -11.36 14.27
C LYS A 31 -4.24 -12.24 14.01
N ASN A 32 -5.40 -11.88 14.56
CA ASN A 32 -6.64 -12.62 14.36
C ASN A 32 -7.09 -12.64 12.89
N GLU A 33 -7.03 -11.51 12.17
CA GLU A 33 -7.38 -11.46 10.74
C GLU A 33 -6.45 -12.30 9.86
N ILE A 34 -5.16 -12.38 10.22
CA ILE A 34 -4.19 -13.22 9.52
C ILE A 34 -4.44 -14.70 9.81
N THR A 35 -4.57 -15.07 11.08
CA THR A 35 -4.73 -16.47 11.50
C THR A 35 -6.02 -17.10 10.99
N LYS A 36 -7.15 -16.37 10.99
CA LYS A 36 -8.43 -16.89 10.49
C LYS A 36 -8.61 -16.74 8.99
N GLY A 37 -7.74 -15.96 8.34
CA GLY A 37 -7.87 -15.59 6.93
C GLY A 37 -7.37 -16.68 5.99
N ASP A 38 -7.70 -16.54 4.71
CA ASP A 38 -7.16 -17.39 3.65
C ASP A 38 -5.63 -17.21 3.56
N PRO A 39 -4.83 -18.28 3.76
CA PRO A 39 -3.38 -18.21 3.65
C PRO A 39 -2.90 -17.69 2.29
N LYS A 40 -3.60 -18.01 1.19
CA LYS A 40 -3.24 -17.52 -0.16
C LYS A 40 -3.38 -16.01 -0.25
N PHE A 41 -4.45 -15.46 0.29
CA PHE A 41 -4.64 -14.00 0.36
C PHE A 41 -3.52 -13.32 1.14
N TRP A 42 -3.03 -13.94 2.22
CA TRP A 42 -1.93 -13.44 3.04
C TRP A 42 -0.54 -13.84 2.53
N ASN A 43 -0.41 -14.31 1.28
CA ASN A 43 0.85 -14.78 0.68
C ASN A 43 1.59 -15.82 1.52
N PHE A 44 0.85 -16.64 2.28
CA PHE A 44 1.38 -17.60 3.25
C PHE A 44 2.32 -16.98 4.30
N LYS A 45 2.21 -15.66 4.52
CA LYS A 45 2.98 -14.92 5.53
C LYS A 45 2.18 -14.77 6.81
N GLY A 46 2.84 -15.00 7.94
CA GLY A 46 2.25 -14.86 9.28
C GLY A 46 2.29 -13.43 9.82
N PHE A 47 1.74 -13.27 11.03
CA PHE A 47 1.65 -12.00 11.76
C PHE A 47 2.96 -11.20 11.82
N SER A 48 4.07 -11.85 12.19
CA SER A 48 5.36 -11.16 12.38
C SER A 48 5.85 -10.47 11.11
N TYR A 49 5.57 -11.05 9.94
CA TYR A 49 5.92 -10.44 8.66
C TYR A 49 5.11 -9.17 8.43
N TRP A 50 3.78 -9.24 8.55
CA TRP A 50 2.89 -8.11 8.30
C TRP A 50 3.07 -6.97 9.31
N GLU A 51 3.40 -7.30 10.56
CA GLU A 51 3.76 -6.31 11.57
C GLU A 51 5.07 -5.59 11.22
N LEU A 52 6.11 -6.34 10.81
CA LEU A 52 7.38 -5.75 10.36
C LEU A 52 7.15 -4.83 9.15
N MET A 53 6.31 -5.25 8.22
CA MET A 53 5.99 -4.47 7.03
C MET A 53 5.30 -3.14 7.36
N ALA A 54 4.35 -3.14 8.28
CA ALA A 54 3.70 -1.92 8.75
C ALA A 54 4.72 -0.95 9.38
N ARG A 55 5.60 -1.47 10.25
CA ARG A 55 6.65 -0.65 10.90
C ARG A 55 7.64 -0.08 9.90
N SER A 56 8.12 -0.90 8.95
CA SER A 56 9.01 -0.47 7.87
C SER A 56 8.37 0.65 7.04
N THR A 57 7.09 0.50 6.69
CA THR A 57 6.36 1.50 5.92
C THR A 57 6.28 2.86 6.66
N VAL A 58 6.07 2.87 7.98
CA VAL A 58 6.08 4.10 8.78
C VAL A 58 7.45 4.77 8.76
N VAL A 59 8.54 4.01 8.96
CA VAL A 59 9.92 4.53 8.91
C VAL A 59 10.20 5.11 7.54
N ASN A 60 9.83 4.39 6.49
CA ASN A 60 10.03 4.85 5.14
C ASN A 60 9.27 6.15 4.87
N LEU A 61 7.99 6.24 5.20
CA LEU A 61 7.23 7.48 5.02
C LEU A 61 7.88 8.66 5.77
N ALA A 62 8.44 8.44 6.95
CA ALA A 62 9.19 9.47 7.67
C ALA A 62 10.44 9.93 6.88
N VAL A 63 11.20 8.99 6.31
CA VAL A 63 12.36 9.31 5.46
C VAL A 63 11.93 10.03 4.18
N GLY A 64 10.86 9.57 3.53
CA GLY A 64 10.30 10.20 2.33
C GLY A 64 9.88 11.64 2.58
N LEU A 65 9.18 11.90 3.70
CA LEU A 65 8.81 13.24 4.14
C LEU A 65 10.04 14.11 4.40
N ASN A 66 11.06 13.56 5.06
CA ASN A 66 12.31 14.27 5.33
C ASN A 66 13.04 14.67 4.03
N LYS A 67 13.10 13.77 3.04
CA LYS A 67 13.64 14.06 1.71
C LYS A 67 12.80 15.08 0.94
N GLY A 68 11.49 15.07 1.15
CA GLY A 68 10.57 16.09 0.65
C GLY A 68 10.67 17.45 1.34
N GLY A 69 11.64 17.64 2.24
CA GLY A 69 11.88 18.91 2.94
C GLY A 69 11.04 19.11 4.20
N PHE A 70 10.22 18.14 4.60
CA PHE A 70 9.51 18.23 5.87
C PHE A 70 10.50 18.18 7.04
N ARG A 71 10.38 19.16 7.95
CA ARG A 71 11.14 19.27 9.19
C ARG A 71 10.15 19.44 10.34
N GLY A 72 10.03 18.41 11.18
CA GLY A 72 9.13 18.43 12.31
C GLY A 72 9.60 17.45 13.39
N SER A 73 9.01 17.57 14.57
CA SER A 73 9.17 16.63 15.67
C SER A 73 8.64 15.23 15.32
N ILE A 74 8.92 14.25 16.18
CA ILE A 74 8.35 12.89 16.05
C ILE A 74 6.82 12.93 16.04
N LYS A 75 6.20 13.78 16.87
CA LYS A 75 4.75 13.93 16.93
C LYS A 75 4.19 14.49 15.61
N GLU A 76 4.78 15.55 15.09
CA GLU A 76 4.36 16.17 13.82
C GLU A 76 4.60 15.23 12.63
N THR A 77 5.69 14.47 12.63
CA THR A 77 5.96 13.45 11.61
C THR A 77 4.89 12.37 11.61
N ARG A 78 4.46 11.90 12.80
CA ARG A 78 3.37 10.91 12.90
C ARG A 78 2.04 11.45 12.39
N GLU A 79 1.70 12.70 12.69
CA GLU A 79 0.49 13.33 12.13
C GLU A 79 0.60 13.49 10.61
N LYS A 80 1.77 13.90 10.11
CA LYS A 80 2.00 14.01 8.66
C LYS A 80 1.90 12.66 7.94
N ILE A 81 2.38 11.57 8.55
CA ILE A 81 2.21 10.21 8.04
C ILE A 81 0.72 9.81 7.97
N LYS A 82 -0.10 10.22 8.94
CA LYS A 82 -1.56 10.02 8.88
C LYS A 82 -2.19 10.80 7.73
N GLU A 83 -1.75 12.03 7.47
CA GLU A 83 -2.20 12.81 6.32
C GLU A 83 -1.86 12.10 4.99
N VAL A 84 -0.64 11.55 4.87
CA VAL A 84 -0.25 10.73 3.70
C VAL A 84 -1.17 9.53 3.55
N GLY A 85 -1.44 8.80 4.65
CA GLY A 85 -2.35 7.66 4.66
C GLY A 85 -3.78 7.99 4.24
N ASN A 86 -4.30 9.14 4.69
CA ASN A 86 -5.62 9.63 4.30
C ASN A 86 -5.66 9.95 2.79
N GLU A 87 -4.60 10.53 2.24
CA GLU A 87 -4.53 10.84 0.82
C GLU A 87 -4.45 9.59 -0.05
N VAL A 88 -3.65 8.61 0.36
CA VAL A 88 -3.58 7.28 -0.27
C VAL A 88 -4.97 6.62 -0.28
N ALA A 89 -5.69 6.63 0.84
CA ALA A 89 -7.05 6.07 0.93
C ALA A 89 -8.04 6.82 0.03
N ARG A 90 -7.98 8.17 0.00
CA ARG A 90 -8.84 9.01 -0.86
C ARG A 90 -8.62 8.70 -2.33
N LEU A 91 -7.36 8.63 -2.77
CA LEU A 91 -7.00 8.36 -4.16
C LEU A 91 -7.33 6.92 -4.56
N HIS A 92 -7.13 5.94 -3.67
CA HIS A 92 -7.60 4.56 -3.90
C HIS A 92 -9.11 4.53 -4.19
N ILE A 93 -9.93 5.22 -3.40
CA ILE A 93 -11.40 5.31 -3.63
C ILE A 93 -11.69 5.92 -5.01
N LEU A 94 -11.00 6.99 -5.38
CA LEU A 94 -11.20 7.65 -6.68
C LEU A 94 -10.86 6.74 -7.85
N PHE A 95 -9.73 6.03 -7.77
CA PHE A 95 -9.32 5.08 -8.80
C PHE A 95 -10.31 3.93 -8.91
N VAL A 96 -10.73 3.31 -7.79
CA VAL A 96 -11.76 2.25 -7.79
C VAL A 96 -13.07 2.74 -8.41
N LYS A 97 -13.54 3.94 -8.06
CA LYS A 97 -14.76 4.52 -8.63
C LYS A 97 -14.65 4.81 -10.12
N ARG A 98 -13.47 5.22 -10.60
CA ARG A 98 -13.23 5.47 -12.03
C ARG A 98 -13.21 4.16 -12.80
N ASP A 99 -12.45 3.19 -12.30
CA ASP A 99 -12.34 1.84 -12.87
C ASP A 99 -13.71 1.18 -12.98
N TYR A 100 -14.47 1.17 -11.88
CA TYR A 100 -15.80 0.57 -11.82
C TYR A 100 -16.78 1.19 -12.82
N ARG A 101 -16.77 2.52 -12.98
CA ARG A 101 -17.61 3.23 -13.96
C ARG A 101 -17.20 2.92 -15.40
N ASN A 102 -15.90 2.82 -15.66
CA ASN A 102 -15.36 2.59 -16.98
C ASN A 102 -15.28 1.10 -17.35
N LYS A 103 -15.60 0.20 -16.41
CA LYS A 103 -15.45 -1.26 -16.54
C LYS A 103 -14.04 -1.63 -17.04
N THR A 104 -13.03 -1.03 -16.43
CA THR A 104 -11.62 -1.28 -16.80
C THR A 104 -11.19 -2.67 -16.31
N GLY A 105 -10.44 -3.40 -17.13
CA GLY A 105 -9.97 -4.75 -16.81
C GLY A 105 -11.06 -5.83 -16.82
N SER A 106 -10.69 -7.03 -16.33
CA SER A 106 -11.57 -8.20 -16.28
C SER A 106 -12.56 -8.19 -15.11
N ILE A 107 -12.27 -7.43 -14.05
CA ILE A 107 -13.08 -7.33 -12.84
C ILE A 107 -13.23 -5.84 -12.48
N PRO A 108 -14.40 -5.23 -12.74
CA PRO A 108 -14.62 -3.81 -12.45
C PRO A 108 -14.34 -3.45 -10.99
N GLY A 109 -13.54 -2.40 -10.78
CA GLY A 109 -13.17 -1.91 -9.45
C GLY A 109 -12.01 -2.66 -8.79
N LYS A 110 -11.42 -3.65 -9.46
CA LYS A 110 -10.16 -4.29 -9.06
C LYS A 110 -9.01 -3.59 -9.78
N LEU A 111 -8.30 -2.73 -9.05
CA LEU A 111 -7.21 -1.95 -9.63
C LEU A 111 -6.04 -2.83 -10.06
N SER A 112 -5.49 -2.54 -11.24
CA SER A 112 -4.22 -3.05 -11.72
C SER A 112 -3.05 -2.47 -10.91
N LEU A 113 -1.90 -3.13 -10.99
CA LEU A 113 -0.67 -2.68 -10.34
C LEU A 113 -0.29 -1.26 -10.76
N ARG A 114 -0.46 -0.95 -12.05
CA ARG A 114 -0.18 0.38 -12.61
C ARG A 114 -1.10 1.43 -12.00
N GLN A 115 -2.41 1.17 -11.94
CA GLN A 115 -3.36 2.07 -11.28
C GLN A 115 -3.01 2.29 -9.81
N MET A 116 -2.53 1.25 -9.12
CA MET A 116 -2.08 1.35 -7.73
C MET A 116 -0.81 2.20 -7.61
N ALA A 117 0.19 1.99 -8.46
CA ALA A 117 1.40 2.81 -8.50
C ALA A 117 1.06 4.28 -8.78
N ASP A 118 0.23 4.55 -9.79
CA ASP A 118 -0.16 5.89 -10.21
C ASP A 118 -0.80 6.67 -9.07
N TYR A 119 -1.75 6.07 -8.34
CA TYR A 119 -2.42 6.79 -7.26
C TYR A 119 -1.51 7.02 -6.05
N HIS A 120 -0.55 6.13 -5.77
CA HIS A 120 0.44 6.38 -4.71
C HIS A 120 1.41 7.50 -5.11
N LYS A 121 1.87 7.55 -6.37
CA LYS A 121 2.68 8.65 -6.89
C LYS A 121 1.96 9.99 -6.75
N LEU A 122 0.66 10.02 -7.12
CA LEU A 122 -0.19 11.20 -6.91
C LEU A 122 -0.30 11.59 -5.44
N ALA A 123 -0.43 10.61 -4.53
CA ALA A 123 -0.46 10.86 -3.10
C ALA A 123 0.85 11.47 -2.61
N PHE A 124 1.99 10.85 -2.95
CA PHE A 124 3.32 11.26 -2.49
C PHE A 124 3.75 12.62 -3.02
N LYS A 125 3.43 12.91 -4.29
CA LYS A 125 3.65 14.23 -4.89
C LYS A 125 3.02 15.36 -4.06
N ARG A 126 1.83 15.14 -3.48
CA ARG A 126 1.15 16.13 -2.63
C ARG A 126 1.95 16.50 -1.37
N PHE A 127 2.82 15.62 -0.91
CA PHE A 127 3.66 15.81 0.27
C PHE A 127 5.13 16.03 -0.08
N ASN A 128 5.44 16.31 -1.35
CA ASN A 128 6.79 16.43 -1.89
C ASN A 128 7.68 15.19 -1.62
N ILE A 129 7.06 14.04 -1.36
CA ILE A 129 7.79 12.78 -1.21
C ILE A 129 8.24 12.37 -2.62
N PRO A 130 9.51 12.01 -2.83
CA PRO A 130 10.00 11.62 -4.16
C PRO A 130 9.13 10.53 -4.80
N GLU A 131 8.78 10.69 -6.08
CA GLU A 131 7.85 9.77 -6.76
C GLU A 131 8.39 8.33 -6.86
N HIS A 132 9.70 8.17 -6.74
CA HIS A 132 10.39 6.88 -6.67
C HIS A 132 10.23 6.16 -5.33
N PHE A 133 9.60 6.81 -4.34
CA PHE A 133 9.48 6.32 -2.98
C PHE A 133 8.19 5.49 -2.84
N TYR A 134 8.13 4.31 -3.46
CA TYR A 134 6.91 3.51 -3.49
C TYR A 134 6.81 2.57 -2.29
N GLY A 135 5.93 2.86 -1.32
CA GLY A 135 5.64 1.94 -0.21
C GLY A 135 6.85 1.57 0.66
N GLY A 136 7.94 2.34 0.59
CA GLY A 136 9.19 2.00 1.25
C GLY A 136 10.35 1.59 0.37
N THR A 137 10.16 1.67 -0.93
CA THR A 137 11.10 1.16 -1.92
C THR A 137 11.59 2.31 -2.78
N TRP A 138 12.90 2.35 -3.02
CA TRP A 138 13.60 3.38 -3.76
C TRP A 138 13.72 2.98 -5.24
N LEU A 139 12.69 3.18 -6.05
CA LEU A 139 12.71 2.79 -7.47
C LEU A 139 12.22 3.92 -8.37
N GLU A 140 13.12 4.42 -9.22
CA GLU A 140 12.91 5.58 -10.10
C GLU A 140 11.88 5.33 -11.22
N SER A 141 11.63 4.06 -11.56
CA SER A 141 10.64 3.60 -12.54
C SER A 141 9.75 2.48 -11.98
N VAL A 142 8.59 2.24 -12.61
CA VAL A 142 7.87 0.97 -12.42
C VAL A 142 8.71 -0.11 -13.09
N ALA A 143 9.11 -1.11 -12.32
CA ALA A 143 9.97 -2.19 -12.75
C ALA A 143 9.48 -2.86 -14.03
N ASP A 144 10.41 -3.20 -14.92
CA ASP A 144 10.16 -4.22 -15.94
C ASP A 144 10.04 -5.61 -15.29
N GLU A 145 9.69 -6.64 -16.06
CA GLU A 145 9.57 -8.03 -15.55
C GLU A 145 10.83 -8.51 -14.80
N LYS A 146 12.02 -8.01 -15.15
CA LYS A 146 13.29 -8.35 -14.52
C LYS A 146 13.46 -7.63 -13.19
N GLU A 147 13.20 -6.33 -13.13
CA GLU A 147 13.21 -5.58 -11.89
C GLU A 147 12.09 -6.03 -10.93
N PHE A 148 10.94 -6.53 -11.42
CA PHE A 148 9.93 -7.17 -10.57
C PHE A 148 10.42 -8.51 -10.04
N LYS A 149 11.16 -9.28 -10.84
CA LYS A 149 11.73 -10.54 -10.35
C LYS A 149 12.83 -10.31 -9.29
N ILE A 150 13.59 -9.23 -9.40
CA ILE A 150 14.70 -8.89 -8.51
C ILE A 150 14.21 -8.10 -7.29
N TYR A 151 13.33 -7.12 -7.48
CA TYR A 151 12.87 -6.13 -6.49
C TYR A 151 11.34 -6.13 -6.28
N GLY A 152 10.57 -7.01 -6.92
CA GLY A 152 9.12 -7.16 -6.73
C GLY A 152 8.74 -7.39 -5.27
N HIS A 153 9.59 -8.10 -4.53
CA HIS A 153 9.45 -8.23 -3.10
C HIS A 153 9.47 -6.89 -2.34
N LEU A 154 9.87 -5.77 -2.96
CA LEU A 154 9.89 -4.42 -2.42
C LEU A 154 8.74 -3.55 -2.98
N TYR A 155 8.14 -3.87 -4.12
CA TYR A 155 6.93 -3.17 -4.56
C TYR A 155 5.79 -3.53 -3.60
N CYS A 156 5.08 -2.52 -3.04
CA CYS A 156 3.94 -2.64 -2.12
C CYS A 156 3.65 -4.12 -1.79
N HIS A 157 4.38 -4.68 -0.81
CA HIS A 157 4.70 -6.11 -0.59
C HIS A 157 3.54 -7.14 -0.71
N ASP A 158 2.32 -6.66 -0.90
CA ASP A 158 1.08 -7.37 -1.15
C ASP A 158 0.72 -7.57 -2.61
N CYS A 159 1.11 -6.64 -3.48
CA CYS A 159 0.71 -6.64 -4.88
C CYS A 159 1.52 -7.63 -5.72
N ASP A 160 2.52 -8.28 -5.12
CA ASP A 160 3.55 -9.01 -5.82
C ASP A 160 3.46 -10.52 -5.62
N THR A 161 2.88 -11.19 -6.62
CA THR A 161 3.36 -12.50 -7.10
C THR A 161 3.23 -12.50 -8.62
N ASN A 162 4.15 -13.16 -9.34
CA ASN A 162 4.13 -13.32 -10.81
C ASN A 162 2.82 -13.89 -11.39
N THR A 163 1.92 -14.40 -10.56
CA THR A 163 0.59 -14.90 -10.93
C THR A 163 -0.51 -13.83 -10.89
N GLY A 164 -0.23 -12.62 -10.37
CA GLY A 164 -1.15 -11.49 -10.28
C GLY A 164 -0.96 -10.42 -11.36
N TYR A 165 0.07 -10.54 -12.20
CA TYR A 165 0.34 -9.62 -13.30
C TYR A 165 -0.69 -9.85 -14.42
N GLN A 166 -1.78 -9.09 -14.39
CA GLN A 166 -2.54 -8.83 -15.62
C GLN A 166 -2.04 -7.50 -16.16
N ALA A 167 -1.06 -7.60 -17.07
CA ALA A 167 -0.76 -6.52 -18.00
C ALA A 167 -2.03 -6.25 -18.81
N GLN A 168 -2.66 -5.12 -18.54
CA GLN A 168 -3.47 -4.39 -19.51
C GLN A 168 -3.09 -2.92 -19.41
#